data_AF-A0A2V7SRK8-F1
#
_entry.id   AF-A0A2V7SRK8-F1
#
_cell.length_a   1.000
_cell.length_b   1.000
_cell.length_c   1.000
_cell.angle_alpha   90.00
_cell.angle_beta   90.00
_cell.angle_gamma   90.00
#
_symmetry.space_group_name_H-M   'P 1'
#
loop_
_entity.id
_entity.type
_entity.pdbx_description
1 polymer ?
#
loop_
_entity_poly.entity_id
_entity_poly.type
_entity_poly.pdbx_seq_one_letter_code
_entity_poly.pdbx_strand_id
1 'polypeptide(L)'
;MRCSRCGADEVIPRVRVAERGDDNFRYDLQVEIQRRPNAVFFKRPQRADLTARVCGACGYTELYVDAPGALYTAYLQTDSTTTVSAMEELERTREALADSQIRLGELEEKLAFVEQLLERDRPPKALPKGP
;
A
#
# COMPACT_ATOMS: atom_id res chain seq x y z
N MET A 1 41.91 -2.76 -3.82
CA MET A 1 40.53 -2.25 -3.95
C MET A 1 40.64 -0.88 -4.58
N ARG A 2 40.03 -0.66 -5.74
CA ARG A 2 40.18 0.60 -6.50
C ARG A 2 38.93 1.45 -6.40
N CYS A 3 39.11 2.76 -6.41
CA CYS A 3 38.00 3.69 -6.54
C CYS A 3 37.28 3.48 -7.87
N SER A 4 35.98 3.21 -7.83
CA SER A 4 35.13 3.03 -9.02
C SER A 4 35.02 4.30 -9.87
N ARG A 5 35.31 5.48 -9.29
CA ARG A 5 35.26 6.77 -10.00
C ARG A 5 36.59 7.17 -10.66
N CYS A 6 37.71 7.12 -9.93
CA CYS A 6 39.00 7.63 -10.44
C CYS A 6 40.08 6.55 -10.63
N GLY A 7 39.82 5.30 -10.23
CA GLY A 7 40.77 4.19 -10.36
C GLY A 7 41.90 4.16 -9.34
N ALA A 8 42.02 5.16 -8.45
CA ALA A 8 43.05 5.19 -7.42
C ALA A 8 42.94 4.03 -6.42
N ASP A 9 44.07 3.57 -5.88
CA ASP A 9 44.13 2.50 -4.88
C ASP A 9 43.93 3.02 -3.43
N GLU A 10 43.88 4.34 -3.25
CA GLU A 10 43.63 5.00 -1.97
C GLU A 10 42.14 4.94 -1.61
N VAL A 11 41.71 3.82 -1.03
CA VAL A 11 40.33 3.62 -0.57
C VAL A 11 40.32 3.29 0.92
N ILE A 12 39.58 4.08 1.69
CA ILE A 12 39.34 3.88 3.13
C ILE A 12 38.04 3.07 3.28
N PRO A 13 38.09 1.80 3.72
CA PRO A 13 36.90 0.99 3.88
C PRO A 13 36.25 1.16 5.26
N ARG A 14 34.95 0.86 5.36
CA ARG A 14 34.20 0.78 6.63
C ARG A 14 34.26 2.08 7.45
N VAL A 15 34.20 3.22 6.77
CA VAL A 15 34.06 4.52 7.42
C VAL A 15 32.70 4.59 8.09
N ARG A 16 32.69 4.92 9.38
CA ARG A 16 31.47 5.14 10.16
C ARG A 16 30.73 6.37 9.63
N VAL A 17 29.47 6.21 9.27
CA VAL A 17 28.60 7.33 8.89
C VAL A 17 27.78 7.70 10.11
N ALA A 18 28.04 8.88 10.67
CA ALA A 18 27.39 9.31 11.90
C ALA A 18 26.45 10.49 11.65
N GLU A 19 25.25 10.41 12.24
CA GLU A 19 24.34 11.53 12.38
C GLU A 19 24.66 12.28 13.68
N ARG A 20 24.52 13.61 13.65
CA ARG A 20 24.60 14.44 14.84
C ARG A 20 23.19 14.74 15.32
N GLY A 21 22.83 14.22 16.49
CA GLY A 21 21.57 14.53 17.13
C GLY A 21 21.55 15.94 17.72
N ASP A 22 20.35 16.46 17.97
CA ASP A 22 20.10 17.76 18.59
C ASP A 22 20.69 17.88 20.01
N ASP A 23 20.89 16.74 20.66
CA ASP A 23 21.47 16.56 22.00
C ASP A 23 23.01 16.56 22.01
N ASN A 24 23.65 16.84 20.86
CA ASN A 24 25.10 16.76 20.67
C ASN A 24 25.68 15.34 20.73
N PHE A 25 24.84 14.30 20.75
CA PHE A 25 25.29 12.92 20.64
C PHE A 25 25.49 12.51 19.17
N ARG A 26 26.36 11.52 18.96
CA ARG A 26 26.66 10.95 17.63
C ARG A 26 26.10 9.55 17.54
N TYR A 27 25.16 9.36 16.63
CA TYR A 27 24.51 8.08 16.35
C TYR A 27 24.98 7.52 15.02
N ASP A 28 24.95 6.20 14.85
CA ASP A 28 25.18 5.58 13.56
C ASP A 28 24.00 5.86 12.65
N LEU A 29 24.29 6.30 11.42
CA LEU A 29 23.25 6.53 10.43
C LEU A 29 22.69 5.17 9.98
N GLN A 30 21.37 5.04 9.96
CA GLN A 30 20.68 3.82 9.59
C GLN A 30 19.80 4.04 8.37
N VAL A 31 19.60 2.98 7.58
CA VAL A 31 18.50 2.92 6.60
C VAL A 31 17.33 2.14 7.18
N GLU A 32 16.13 2.51 6.74
CA GLU A 32 14.88 1.98 7.28
C GLU A 32 13.91 1.57 6.17
N ILE A 33 13.31 0.39 6.29
CA ILE A 33 12.17 -0.06 5.48
C ILE A 33 10.93 -0.19 6.36
N GLN A 34 9.90 0.56 6.02
CA GLN A 34 8.60 0.49 6.68
C GLN A 34 7.77 -0.67 6.15
N ARG A 35 7.66 -1.76 6.92
CA ARG A 35 6.84 -2.92 6.55
C ARG A 35 5.34 -2.62 6.46
N ARG A 36 4.87 -1.60 7.18
CA ARG A 36 3.48 -1.14 7.21
C ARG A 36 3.43 0.38 7.30
N PRO A 37 3.60 1.11 6.19
CA PRO A 37 3.66 2.58 6.22
C PRO A 37 2.38 3.21 6.79
N ASN A 38 1.23 2.57 6.61
CA ASN A 38 -0.09 3.07 7.00
C ASN A 38 -0.57 2.58 8.39
N ALA A 39 0.22 1.80 9.13
CA ALA A 39 -0.20 1.30 10.45
C ALA A 39 -0.03 2.37 11.53
N VAL A 40 -1.10 2.67 12.29
CA VAL A 40 -1.06 3.65 13.41
C VAL A 40 -0.33 3.09 14.64
N PHE A 41 -0.41 1.78 14.88
CA PHE A 41 0.30 1.06 15.96
C PHE A 41 1.15 -0.09 15.39
N PHE A 42 2.28 -0.38 16.04
CA PHE A 42 3.24 -1.45 15.66
C PHE A 42 3.90 -1.30 14.28
N LYS A 43 4.32 -0.09 13.92
CA LYS A 43 5.33 0.10 12.88
C LYS A 43 6.60 -0.60 13.37
N ARG A 44 6.90 -1.79 12.84
CA ARG A 44 8.13 -2.53 13.13
C ARG A 44 9.07 -2.32 11.94
N PRO A 45 9.75 -1.17 11.86
CA PRO A 45 10.68 -0.92 10.78
C PRO A 45 11.82 -1.93 10.82
N GLN A 46 12.22 -2.39 9.64
CA GLN A 46 13.48 -3.08 9.50
C GLN A 46 14.56 -2.02 9.32
N ARG A 47 15.52 -1.98 10.25
CA ARG A 47 16.66 -1.06 10.21
C ARG A 47 17.97 -1.82 10.00
N ALA A 48 18.95 -1.13 9.43
CA ALA A 48 20.33 -1.58 9.40
C ALA A 48 21.29 -0.39 9.33
N ASP A 49 22.48 -0.57 9.89
CA ASP A 49 23.52 0.45 9.96
C ASP A 49 24.17 0.69 8.58
N LEU A 50 24.54 1.95 8.34
CA LEU A 50 25.31 2.35 7.16
C LEU A 50 26.80 2.46 7.47
N THR A 51 27.59 1.93 6.54
CA THR A 51 29.02 2.19 6.45
C THR A 51 29.36 2.82 5.12
N ALA A 52 30.50 3.48 5.04
CA ALA A 52 30.98 4.11 3.82
C ALA A 52 32.32 3.54 3.38
N ARG A 53 32.60 3.64 2.08
CA ARG A 53 33.93 3.59 1.52
C ARG A 53 34.25 4.95 0.92
N VAL A 54 35.38 5.51 1.28
CA VAL A 54 35.79 6.86 0.85
C VAL A 54 37.12 6.77 0.12
N CYS A 55 37.18 7.31 -1.09
CA CYS A 55 38.44 7.44 -1.82
C CYS A 55 39.25 8.61 -1.25
N GLY A 56 40.49 8.35 -0.85
CA GLY A 56 41.43 9.38 -0.37
C GLY A 56 41.86 10.36 -1.46
N ALA A 57 41.96 9.91 -2.70
CA ALA A 57 42.44 10.73 -3.81
C ALA A 57 41.38 11.70 -4.38
N CYS A 58 40.12 11.27 -4.51
CA CYS A 58 39.07 12.07 -5.17
C CYS A 58 37.82 12.32 -4.31
N GLY A 59 37.77 11.81 -3.08
CA GLY A 59 36.63 11.99 -2.17
C GLY A 59 35.36 11.22 -2.54
N TYR A 60 35.36 10.41 -3.60
CA TYR A 60 34.20 9.60 -3.97
C TYR A 60 33.81 8.67 -2.83
N THR A 61 32.52 8.70 -2.48
CA THR A 61 31.98 8.01 -1.31
C THR A 61 30.86 7.08 -1.74
N GLU A 62 30.99 5.81 -1.40
CA GLU A 62 29.97 4.77 -1.61
C GLU A 62 29.40 4.35 -0.25
N LEU A 63 28.08 4.26 -0.13
CA LEU A 63 27.40 3.78 1.06
C LEU A 63 27.07 2.30 0.94
N TYR A 64 27.22 1.58 2.04
CA TYR A 64 26.97 0.16 2.19
C TYR A 64 26.11 -0.04 3.41
N VAL A 65 25.19 -1.00 3.33
CA VAL A 65 24.33 -1.37 4.43
C VAL A 65 24.70 -2.75 4.96
N ASP A 66 24.66 -2.90 6.27
CA ASP A 66 24.85 -4.19 6.89
C ASP A 66 23.60 -5.08 6.72
N ALA A 67 23.81 -6.38 6.49
CA ALA A 67 22.74 -7.36 6.32
C ALA A 67 21.64 -6.97 5.29
N PRO A 68 21.99 -6.66 4.02
CA PRO A 68 21.04 -6.17 3.01
C PRO A 68 19.87 -7.13 2.73
N GLY A 69 20.05 -8.45 2.94
CA GLY A 69 19.00 -9.44 2.71
C GLY A 69 17.78 -9.27 3.64
N ALA A 70 17.99 -8.83 4.88
CA ALA A 70 16.88 -8.59 5.82
C ALA A 70 16.03 -7.39 5.36
N LEU A 71 16.67 -6.34 4.84
CA LEU A 71 15.98 -5.18 4.27
C LEU A 71 15.20 -5.55 3.01
N TYR A 72 15.81 -6.33 2.11
CA TYR A 72 15.13 -6.75 0.89
C TYR A 72 13.92 -7.65 1.18
N THR A 73 14.05 -8.57 2.15
CA THR A 73 12.92 -9.39 2.60
C THR A 73 11.80 -8.53 3.18
N ALA A 74 12.15 -7.52 4.00
CA ALA A 74 11.18 -6.59 4.55
C ALA A 74 10.47 -5.76 3.46
N TYR A 75 11.20 -5.35 2.42
CA TYR A 75 10.64 -4.65 1.26
C TYR A 75 9.59 -5.50 0.54
N LEU A 76 9.91 -6.77 0.22
CA LEU A 76 8.96 -7.68 -0.45
C LEU A 76 7.68 -7.92 0.35
N GLN A 77 7.78 -7.96 1.69
CA GLN A 77 6.60 -8.12 2.57
C GLN A 77 5.70 -6.87 2.64
N THR A 78 6.24 -5.71 2.27
CA THR A 78 5.48 -4.45 2.26
C THR A 78 4.48 -4.47 1.11
N ASP A 79 4.88 -4.95 -0.06
CA ASP A 79 4.04 -5.03 -1.25
C ASP A 79 2.95 -6.10 -1.13
N SER A 80 3.27 -7.25 -0.52
CA SER A 80 2.29 -8.33 -0.31
C SER A 80 1.17 -7.93 0.65
N THR A 81 1.46 -7.14 1.68
CA THR A 81 0.46 -6.78 2.69
C THR A 81 -0.55 -5.76 2.14
N THR A 82 -0.08 -4.78 1.36
CA THR A 82 -0.97 -3.79 0.71
C THR A 82 -1.85 -4.42 -0.35
N THR A 83 -1.30 -5.33 -1.16
CA THR A 83 -2.06 -6.03 -2.21
C THR A 83 -3.10 -6.99 -1.62
N VAL A 84 -2.76 -7.75 -0.58
CA VAL A 84 -3.71 -8.62 0.12
C VAL A 84 -4.83 -7.80 0.77
N SER A 85 -4.50 -6.69 1.44
CA SER A 85 -5.53 -5.81 2.04
C SER A 85 -6.49 -5.23 1.01
N ALA A 86 -5.97 -4.82 -0.17
CA ALA A 86 -6.80 -4.30 -1.25
C ALA A 86 -7.70 -5.38 -1.87
N MET A 87 -7.20 -6.61 -2.00
CA MET A 87 -7.99 -7.74 -2.49
C MET A 87 -9.10 -8.13 -1.51
N GLU A 88 -8.82 -8.16 -0.21
CA GLU A 88 -9.83 -8.44 0.83
C GLU A 88 -10.92 -7.36 0.89
N GLU A 89 -10.58 -6.08 0.67
CA GLU A 89 -11.57 -5.01 0.54
C GLU A 89 -12.42 -5.14 -0.73
N LEU A 90 -11.80 -5.51 -1.86
CA LEU A 90 -12.51 -5.75 -3.11
C LEU A 90 -13.51 -6.89 -2.98
N GLU A 91 -13.12 -7.99 -2.33
CA GLU A 91 -13.97 -9.17 -2.14
C GLU A 91 -15.18 -8.85 -1.24
N ARG A 92 -14.97 -8.16 -0.11
CA ARG A 92 -16.08 -7.66 0.73
C ARG A 92 -17.02 -6.74 -0.02
N THR A 93 -16.49 -5.87 -0.87
CA THR A 93 -17.31 -4.96 -1.69
C THR A 93 -18.13 -5.75 -2.71
N ARG A 94 -17.57 -6.81 -3.29
CA ARG A 94 -18.27 -7.69 -4.23
C ARG A 94 -19.40 -8.48 -3.57
N GLU A 95 -19.18 -8.99 -2.35
CA GLU A 95 -20.22 -9.65 -1.56
C GLU A 95 -21.36 -8.69 -1.21
N ALA A 96 -21.03 -7.47 -0.73
CA ALA A 96 -22.03 -6.44 -0.43
C ALA A 96 -22.84 -6.03 -1.67
N LEU A 97 -22.21 -5.97 -2.84
CA LEU A 97 -22.88 -5.70 -4.11
C LEU A 97 -23.83 -6.84 -4.48
N ALA A 98 -23.42 -8.09 -4.33
CA ALA A 98 -24.27 -9.26 -4.61
C ALA A 98 -25.52 -9.26 -3.71
N ASP A 99 -25.36 -8.98 -2.42
CA ASP A 99 -26.48 -8.88 -1.47
C ASP A 99 -27.44 -7.72 -1.81
N SER A 100 -26.89 -6.58 -2.27
CA SER A 100 -27.71 -5.45 -2.73
C SER A 100 -28.50 -5.79 -4.00
N GLN A 101 -27.92 -6.57 -4.92
CA GLN A 101 -28.58 -7.03 -6.14
C GLN A 101 -29.74 -7.99 -5.85
N ILE A 102 -29.58 -8.90 -4.88
CA ILE A 102 -30.65 -9.79 -4.44
C ILE A 102 -31.84 -8.98 -3.92
N ARG A 103 -31.58 -8.01 -3.03
CA ARG A 103 -32.62 -7.15 -2.46
C ARG A 103 -33.34 -6.31 -3.52
N LEU A 104 -32.63 -5.86 -4.55
CA LEU A 104 -33.24 -5.17 -5.68
C LEU A 104 -34.21 -6.09 -6.44
N GLY A 105 -33.81 -7.32 -6.73
CA GLY A 105 -34.69 -8.30 -7.38
C GLY A 105 -35.98 -8.57 -6.59
N GLU A 106 -35.88 -8.70 -5.26
CA GLU A 106 -37.06 -8.85 -4.40
C GLU A 106 -38.00 -7.63 -4.44
N LEU A 107 -37.43 -6.42 -4.55
CA LEU A 107 -38.21 -5.19 -4.66
C LEU A 107 -38.89 -5.07 -6.03
N GLU A 108 -38.20 -5.47 -7.09
CA GLU A 108 -38.76 -5.52 -8.45
C GLU A 108 -39.95 -6.49 -8.52
N GLU A 109 -39.85 -7.67 -7.89
CA GLU A 109 -40.96 -8.63 -7.82
C GLU A 109 -42.17 -8.06 -7.04
N LYS A 110 -41.92 -7.41 -5.91
CA LYS A 110 -42.96 -6.73 -5.13
C LYS A 110 -43.62 -5.59 -5.92
N LEU A 111 -42.83 -4.82 -6.67
CA LEU A 111 -43.34 -3.74 -7.50
C LEU A 111 -44.23 -4.29 -8.61
N ALA A 112 -43.79 -5.33 -9.32
CA ALA A 112 -44.58 -6.00 -10.35
C ALA A 112 -45.92 -6.53 -9.80
N PHE A 113 -45.91 -7.10 -8.60
CA PHE A 113 -47.13 -7.55 -7.92
C PHE A 113 -48.10 -6.39 -7.61
N VAL A 114 -47.57 -5.26 -7.11
CA VAL A 114 -48.39 -4.07 -6.84
C VAL A 114 -48.96 -3.48 -8.13
N GLU A 115 -48.18 -3.40 -9.20
CA GLU A 115 -48.63 -2.94 -10.52
C GLU A 115 -49.77 -3.81 -11.05
N GLN A 116 -49.67 -5.14 -10.89
CA GLN A 116 -50.72 -6.07 -11.29
C GLN A 116 -52.03 -5.85 -10.51
N LEU A 117 -51.95 -5.56 -9.21
CA LEU A 117 -53.11 -5.21 -8.38
C LEU A 117 -53.77 -3.91 -8.85
N LEU A 118 -52.96 -2.88 -9.13
CA LEU A 118 -53.44 -1.59 -9.64
C LEU A 118 -54.11 -1.73 -11.01
N GLU A 119 -53.58 -2.56 -11.89
CA GLU A 119 -54.15 -2.83 -13.22
C GLU A 119 -55.49 -3.59 -13.11
N ARG A 120 -55.61 -4.51 -12.16
CA ARG A 120 -56.87 -5.23 -11.87
C ARG A 120 -57.96 -4.30 -11.35
N ASP A 121 -57.59 -3.39 -10.45
CA ASP A 121 -58.55 -2.47 -9.81
C ASP A 121 -58.80 -1.21 -10.68
N ARG A 122 -58.23 -1.14 -11.89
CA ARG A 122 -58.43 -0.05 -12.84
C ARG A 122 -59.90 -0.04 -13.33
N PRO A 123 -60.65 1.05 -13.12
CA PRO A 123 -62.03 1.14 -13.58
C PRO A 123 -62.08 1.06 -15.12
N PRO A 124 -63.13 0.46 -15.69
CA PRO A 124 -63.26 0.34 -17.14
C PRO A 124 -63.23 1.72 -17.78
N LYS A 125 -62.44 1.87 -18.84
CA LYS A 125 -62.40 3.10 -19.64
C LYS A 125 -63.83 3.44 -20.07
N ALA A 126 -64.31 4.62 -19.67
CA ALA A 126 -65.62 5.10 -20.06
C ALA A 126 -65.72 5.08 -21.59
N LEU A 127 -66.67 4.30 -22.12
CA LEU A 127 -66.96 4.26 -23.55
C LEU A 127 -67.36 5.67 -24.00
N PRO A 128 -66.80 6.19 -25.11
CA PRO A 128 -67.22 7.47 -25.63
C PRO A 128 -68.72 7.40 -25.96
N LYS A 129 -69.50 8.31 -25.37
CA LYS A 129 -70.91 8.47 -25.72
C LYS A 129 -70.98 8.97 -27.16
N GLY A 130 -71.32 8.07 -28.09
CA GLY A 130 -71.56 8.41 -29.48
C GLY A 130 -72.81 9.28 -29.63
N PRO A 131 -72.88 10.12 -30.69
CA PRO A 131 -74.02 10.98 -30.99
C PRO A 131 -75.28 10.19 -31.38
#